data_AF-A0AAC9B924-F1
#
_entry.id   AF-A0AAC9B924-F1
#
_cell.length_a   1.000
_cell.length_b   1.000
_cell.length_c   1.000
_cell.angle_alpha   90.00
_cell.angle_beta   90.00
_cell.angle_gamma   90.00
#
_symmetry.space_group_name_H-M   'P 1'
#
loop_
_entity.id
_entity.type
_entity.pdbx_description
1 polymer ?
#
loop_
_entity_poly.entity_id
_entity_poly.type
_entity_poly.pdbx_seq_one_letter_code
_entity_poly.pdbx_strand_id
1 'polypeptide(L)'
;MAAELSRRLLVDDKIDFILCFSPSVAVAEGMRLSMSRVLERRFDGIIGAAGCSYTYQNLLFFKEDFWQLFASHNVMVIFDEIHHCSGTEPDNANAWGEEILLNIQDQATYTLALTGTPWRSDQAPIVLARYADPDNRIQCDYRYGLREAIEDRVCRRPKIVLIDNDLISVYFSSETKSYSSLAELFNQQDIRYGELISHPVAIRHMLSTANQRLRKMREEVPNAAGLVVAASVEHAALITQILATEMNQQAVLVTYKTPDAAAQIEKFRSSDAAWIISVGMISEGTDIPRLQICCHLSLIRTELHYRQVLGRVLRMTNTGPQEGWLYTFAVPELIAFAERISEEIPEQQVVIQEYHNIGIGSSDRTWPSHATNTPSDIPRLVWDPLTHKQITLHKTHDNTATIQGESVNILLNFTQFFETRIEYRFQIFTAHSCDFLLPSYARLA
;
A
#
# COMPACT_ATOMS: atom_id res chain seq x y z
N MET A 1 13.31 9.67 16.50
CA MET A 1 13.93 10.98 16.18
C MET A 1 13.32 12.10 17.01
N ALA A 2 12.12 12.59 16.70
CA ALA A 2 11.50 13.76 17.34
C ALA A 2 11.64 13.81 18.87
N ALA A 3 11.22 12.76 19.58
CA ALA A 3 11.30 12.70 21.04
C ALA A 3 12.73 12.80 21.62
N GLU A 4 13.75 12.31 20.91
CA GLU A 4 15.16 12.42 21.35
C GLU A 4 15.71 13.83 21.08
N LEU A 5 15.28 14.48 19.99
CA LEU A 5 15.59 15.90 19.76
C LEU A 5 14.96 16.76 20.86
N SER A 6 13.67 16.55 21.16
CA SER A 6 12.98 17.23 22.25
C SER A 6 13.63 16.99 23.62
N ARG A 7 14.09 15.75 23.88
CA ARG A 7 14.85 15.43 25.11
C ARG A 7 16.12 16.26 25.23
N ARG A 8 16.88 16.41 24.14
CA ARG A 8 18.11 17.24 24.12
C ARG A 8 17.80 18.72 24.29
N LEU A 9 16.77 19.25 23.62
CA LEU A 9 16.37 20.65 23.77
C LEU A 9 15.90 20.97 25.20
N LEU A 10 15.21 20.03 25.87
CA LEU A 10 14.87 20.15 27.30
C LEU A 10 16.10 20.08 28.23
N VAL A 11 17.07 19.21 27.94
CA VAL A 11 18.31 19.08 28.74
C VAL A 11 19.26 20.27 28.56
N ASP A 12 19.22 20.91 27.39
CA ASP A 12 19.98 22.12 27.06
C ASP A 12 19.28 23.42 27.54
N ASP A 13 18.18 23.34 28.29
CA ASP A 13 17.33 24.47 28.73
C ASP A 13 16.87 25.40 27.56
N LYS A 14 16.68 24.84 26.36
CA LYS A 14 16.26 25.58 25.16
C LYS A 14 14.75 25.68 24.97
N ILE A 15 14.00 24.79 25.63
CA ILE A 15 12.54 24.73 25.60
C ILE A 15 12.01 24.35 26.97
N ASP A 16 10.83 24.87 27.33
CA ASP A 16 10.10 24.56 28.55
C ASP A 16 9.04 23.47 28.31
N PHE A 17 8.37 23.55 27.15
CA PHE A 17 7.24 22.69 26.79
C PHE A 17 7.29 22.21 25.34
N ILE A 18 6.63 21.08 25.08
CA ILE A 18 6.49 20.48 23.75
C ILE A 18 5.01 20.26 23.45
N LEU A 19 4.55 20.73 22.29
CA LEU A 19 3.21 20.44 21.75
C LEU A 19 3.35 19.58 20.50
N CYS A 20 2.64 18.46 20.45
CA CYS A 20 2.59 17.59 19.28
C CYS A 20 1.22 17.63 18.61
N PHE A 21 1.18 17.70 17.28
CA PHE A 21 -0.02 17.68 16.46
C PHE A 21 0.06 16.57 15.40
N SER A 22 -1.08 15.94 15.11
CA SER A 22 -1.14 14.75 14.24
C SER A 22 -2.54 14.57 13.62
N PRO A 23 -2.70 13.80 12.53
CA PRO A 23 -3.99 13.68 11.82
C PRO A 23 -5.07 12.89 12.58
N SER A 24 -4.69 11.96 13.46
CA SER A 24 -5.63 11.05 14.11
C SER A 24 -5.28 10.73 15.57
N VAL A 25 -6.30 10.35 16.35
CA VAL A 25 -6.18 10.01 17.78
C VAL A 25 -5.18 8.87 18.02
N ALA A 26 -5.11 7.88 17.11
CA ALA A 26 -4.17 6.78 17.22
C ALA A 26 -2.70 7.23 17.09
N VAL A 27 -2.44 8.20 16.19
CA VAL A 27 -1.10 8.78 16.02
C VAL A 27 -0.76 9.69 17.21
N ALA A 28 -1.70 10.52 17.68
CA ALA A 28 -1.51 11.35 18.87
C ALA A 28 -1.17 10.51 20.10
N GLU A 29 -1.87 9.40 20.34
CA GLU A 29 -1.61 8.49 21.46
C GLU A 29 -0.26 7.77 21.31
N GLY A 30 0.10 7.32 20.09
CA GLY A 30 1.42 6.76 19.80
C GLY A 30 2.57 7.74 20.05
N MET A 31 2.39 9.01 19.67
CA MET A 31 3.32 10.09 19.95
C MET A 31 3.42 10.36 21.46
N ARG A 32 2.28 10.45 22.16
CA ARG A 32 2.19 10.65 23.62
C ARG A 32 2.96 9.60 24.41
N LEU A 33 2.78 8.32 24.06
CA LEU A 33 3.46 7.19 24.66
C LEU A 33 4.98 7.22 24.37
N SER A 34 5.35 7.56 23.13
CA SER A 34 6.75 7.66 22.71
C SER A 34 7.48 8.79 23.43
N MET A 35 6.87 9.97 23.50
CA MET A 35 7.37 11.13 24.25
C MET A 35 7.51 10.81 25.74
N SER A 36 6.45 10.27 26.38
CA SER A 36 6.51 9.95 27.81
C SER A 36 7.63 8.95 28.14
N ARG A 37 7.88 7.98 27.24
CA ARG A 37 8.94 6.98 27.41
C ARG A 37 10.35 7.55 27.24
N VAL A 38 10.58 8.42 26.24
CA VAL A 38 11.91 8.96 25.93
C VAL A 38 12.29 10.13 26.84
N LEU A 39 11.30 10.93 27.24
CA LEU A 39 11.50 12.07 28.14
C LEU A 39 11.52 11.68 29.62
N GLU A 40 11.14 10.44 29.95
CA GLU A 40 10.93 9.94 31.33
C GLU A 40 10.01 10.85 32.18
N ARG A 41 9.11 11.57 31.51
CA ARG A 41 8.19 12.57 32.09
C ARG A 41 6.77 12.35 31.58
N ARG A 42 5.78 12.88 32.30
CA ARG A 42 4.39 12.90 31.82
C ARG A 42 4.28 13.75 30.54
N PHE A 43 3.40 13.33 29.64
CA PHE A 43 3.13 14.00 28.37
C PHE A 43 1.62 14.10 28.10
N ASP A 44 0.83 14.27 29.15
CA ASP A 44 -0.64 14.26 29.14
C ASP A 44 -1.26 15.67 29.22
N GLY A 45 -0.44 16.73 29.11
CA GLY A 45 -0.90 18.13 29.20
C GLY A 45 -1.37 18.58 30.58
N ILE A 46 -1.27 17.74 31.60
CA ILE A 46 -1.61 18.10 32.98
C ILE A 46 -0.40 18.78 33.64
N ILE A 47 -0.64 19.68 34.61
CA ILE A 47 0.40 20.41 35.35
C ILE A 47 1.55 19.47 35.78
N GLY A 48 2.78 19.84 35.39
CA GLY A 48 4.01 19.06 35.61
C GLY A 48 4.42 18.16 34.44
N ALA A 49 3.57 17.96 33.43
CA ALA A 49 3.95 17.32 32.17
C ALA A 49 5.02 18.15 31.41
N ALA A 50 5.82 17.48 30.59
CA ALA A 50 6.76 18.11 29.66
C ALA A 50 6.07 18.65 28.39
N GLY A 51 4.78 18.35 28.22
CA GLY A 51 4.06 18.63 26.99
C GLY A 51 2.75 17.86 26.87
N CYS A 52 2.16 17.92 25.68
CA CYS A 52 0.94 17.19 25.32
C CYS A 52 0.94 16.81 23.83
N SER A 53 0.15 15.81 23.48
CA SER A 53 -0.10 15.42 22.09
C SER A 53 -1.59 15.54 21.76
N TYR A 54 -1.87 16.26 20.69
CA TYR A 54 -3.21 16.58 20.19
C TYR A 54 -3.38 16.09 18.75
N THR A 55 -4.62 16.14 18.25
CA THR A 55 -4.89 16.00 16.83
C THR A 55 -5.05 17.37 16.18
N TYR A 56 -4.91 17.50 14.86
CA TYR A 56 -5.08 18.80 14.17
C TYR A 56 -6.48 19.40 14.38
N GLN A 57 -7.51 18.56 14.59
CA GLN A 57 -8.86 19.03 14.90
C GLN A 57 -8.92 19.80 16.23
N ASN A 58 -7.98 19.60 17.17
CA ASN A 58 -7.95 20.38 18.41
C ASN A 58 -7.58 21.86 18.21
N LEU A 59 -6.83 22.20 17.15
CA LEU A 59 -6.41 23.58 16.86
C LEU A 59 -7.62 24.53 16.83
N LEU A 60 -8.67 24.11 16.12
CA LEU A 60 -9.94 24.81 15.94
C LEU A 60 -10.75 25.09 17.22
N PHE A 61 -10.33 24.52 18.36
CA PHE A 61 -11.04 24.63 19.65
C PHE A 61 -10.19 25.21 20.78
N PHE A 62 -8.91 25.55 20.51
CA PHE A 62 -8.10 26.28 21.48
C PHE A 62 -8.54 27.75 21.55
N LYS A 63 -8.32 28.34 22.72
CA LYS A 63 -8.67 29.73 23.05
C LYS A 63 -7.40 30.54 23.26
N GLU A 64 -7.50 31.86 23.25
CA GLU A 64 -6.36 32.76 23.48
C GLU A 64 -5.55 32.42 24.74
N ASP A 65 -6.18 31.99 25.83
CA ASP A 65 -5.49 31.56 27.07
C ASP A 65 -4.51 30.39 26.85
N PHE A 66 -4.75 29.53 25.84
CA PHE A 66 -3.82 28.48 25.45
C PHE A 66 -2.66 29.05 24.62
N TRP A 67 -2.95 29.96 23.68
CA TRP A 67 -1.96 30.61 22.83
C TRP A 67 -1.01 31.54 23.61
N GLN A 68 -1.45 32.10 24.74
CA GLN A 68 -0.60 32.85 25.69
C GLN A 68 0.59 32.02 26.24
N LEU A 69 0.58 30.68 26.12
CA LEU A 69 1.72 29.82 26.45
C LEU A 69 2.98 30.23 25.66
N PHE A 70 2.83 30.54 24.37
CA PHE A 70 3.93 30.91 23.47
C PHE A 70 4.58 32.25 23.84
N ALA A 71 3.79 33.19 24.38
CA ALA A 71 4.29 34.48 24.84
C ALA A 71 5.01 34.42 26.20
N SER A 72 4.89 33.31 26.93
CA SER A 72 5.35 33.18 28.32
C SER A 72 6.42 32.10 28.53
N HIS A 73 6.59 31.18 27.58
CA HIS A 73 7.49 30.02 27.68
C HIS A 73 8.11 29.69 26.32
N ASN A 74 9.27 29.03 26.33
CA ASN A 74 9.90 28.54 25.12
C ASN A 74 9.24 27.23 24.67
N VAL A 75 8.42 27.28 23.63
CA VAL A 75 7.62 26.13 23.16
C VAL A 75 8.22 25.52 21.90
N MET A 76 8.45 24.21 21.92
CA MET A 76 8.64 23.41 20.71
C MET A 76 7.30 22.90 20.18
N VAL A 77 7.01 23.12 18.90
CA VAL A 77 5.86 22.49 18.24
C VAL A 77 6.32 21.44 17.24
N ILE A 78 5.73 20.26 17.32
CA ILE A 78 6.01 19.12 16.45
C ILE A 78 4.73 18.81 15.67
N PHE A 79 4.87 18.77 14.36
CA PHE A 79 3.78 18.44 13.45
C PHE A 79 4.07 17.12 12.77
N ASP A 80 3.24 16.12 12.99
CA ASP A 80 3.32 14.81 12.34
C ASP A 80 2.36 14.75 11.14
N GLU A 81 2.83 14.18 10.04
CA GLU A 81 2.17 14.21 8.72
C GLU A 81 1.66 15.62 8.34
N ILE A 82 2.53 16.63 8.45
CA ILE A 82 2.23 18.04 8.17
C ILE A 82 1.62 18.28 6.78
N HIS A 83 1.83 17.36 5.83
CA HIS A 83 1.25 17.41 4.49
C HIS A 83 -0.29 17.48 4.47
N HIS A 84 -0.97 17.08 5.56
CA HIS A 84 -2.41 17.29 5.71
C HIS A 84 -2.82 18.77 5.89
N CYS A 85 -1.92 19.62 6.37
CA CYS A 85 -2.13 21.06 6.53
C CYS A 85 -1.59 21.81 5.31
N SER A 86 -2.42 22.65 4.69
CA SER A 86 -2.06 23.41 3.49
C SER A 86 -2.27 24.89 3.70
N GLY A 87 -1.47 25.70 3.02
CA GLY A 87 -1.53 27.15 3.00
C GLY A 87 -0.15 27.80 3.04
N THR A 88 0.01 28.93 2.36
CA THR A 88 1.10 29.89 2.59
C THR A 88 0.61 31.15 3.29
N GLU A 89 -0.68 31.45 3.15
CA GLU A 89 -1.36 32.61 3.72
C GLU A 89 -2.73 32.16 4.25
N PRO A 90 -3.30 32.79 5.29
CA PRO A 90 -4.61 32.39 5.85
C PRO A 90 -5.71 32.21 4.79
N ASP A 91 -5.80 33.15 3.84
CA ASP A 91 -6.80 33.16 2.76
C ASP A 91 -6.71 31.96 1.79
N ASN A 92 -5.56 31.27 1.72
CA ASN A 92 -5.36 30.11 0.86
C ASN A 92 -5.13 28.80 1.65
N ALA A 93 -5.25 28.86 2.97
CA ALA A 93 -5.04 27.73 3.84
C ALA A 93 -6.27 26.82 3.96
N ASN A 94 -6.07 25.57 4.38
CA ASN A 94 -7.17 24.80 4.98
C ASN A 94 -7.29 25.16 6.46
N ALA A 95 -8.43 24.85 7.09
CA ALA A 95 -8.71 25.27 8.47
C ALA A 95 -7.63 24.88 9.51
N TRP A 96 -6.83 23.84 9.26
CA TRP A 96 -5.69 23.48 10.13
C TRP A 96 -4.44 24.29 9.80
N GLY A 97 -4.16 24.53 8.51
CA GLY A 97 -3.09 25.42 8.08
C GLY A 97 -3.30 26.86 8.54
N GLU A 98 -4.54 27.36 8.47
CA GLU A 98 -4.92 28.71 8.91
C GLU A 98 -4.54 28.94 10.38
N GLU A 99 -4.96 28.04 11.28
CA GLU A 99 -4.59 28.07 12.70
C GLU A 99 -3.07 27.99 12.92
N ILE A 100 -2.36 27.18 12.13
CA ILE A 100 -0.90 27.08 12.23
C ILE A 100 -0.23 28.40 11.81
N LEU A 101 -0.69 29.02 10.71
CA LEU A 101 -0.16 30.31 10.23
C LEU A 101 -0.46 31.47 11.20
N LEU A 102 -1.65 31.51 11.79
CA LEU A 102 -2.09 32.60 12.65
C LEU A 102 -1.56 32.50 14.08
N ASN A 103 -1.59 31.30 14.68
CA ASN A 103 -1.40 31.13 16.12
C ASN A 103 -0.08 30.45 16.52
N ILE A 104 0.65 29.83 15.56
CA ILE A 104 1.87 29.04 15.86
C ILE A 104 3.10 29.55 15.08
N GLN A 105 2.94 29.89 13.80
CA GLN A 105 4.03 30.43 12.99
C GLN A 105 4.57 31.71 13.65
N ASP A 106 5.89 31.83 13.69
CA ASP A 106 6.62 32.96 14.29
C ASP A 106 6.37 33.18 15.80
N GLN A 107 5.51 32.38 16.45
CA GLN A 107 5.29 32.34 17.91
C GLN A 107 6.05 31.19 18.59
N ALA A 108 6.19 30.04 17.93
CA ALA A 108 6.94 28.90 18.45
C ALA A 108 8.46 29.16 18.44
N THR A 109 9.14 28.84 19.55
CA THR A 109 10.61 28.94 19.65
C THR A 109 11.31 27.99 18.68
N TYR A 110 10.74 26.80 18.50
CA TYR A 110 11.18 25.82 17.51
C TYR A 110 9.98 25.08 16.92
N THR A 111 10.04 24.85 15.61
CA THR A 111 9.05 24.07 14.89
C THR A 111 9.70 22.90 14.18
N LEU A 112 9.15 21.70 14.33
CA LEU A 112 9.58 20.48 13.66
C LEU A 112 8.42 19.92 12.82
N ALA A 113 8.46 20.21 11.52
CA ALA A 113 7.51 19.69 10.55
C ALA A 113 7.98 18.33 10.01
N LEU A 114 7.19 17.28 10.24
CA LEU A 114 7.48 15.90 9.84
C LEU A 114 6.44 15.43 8.82
N THR A 115 6.88 14.74 7.78
CA THR A 115 5.98 14.09 6.82
C THR A 115 6.69 12.90 6.18
N GLY A 116 5.95 11.82 5.96
CA GLY A 116 6.37 10.72 5.09
C GLY A 116 6.17 11.03 3.59
N THR A 117 5.52 12.15 3.26
CA THR A 117 5.31 12.62 1.88
C THR A 117 5.36 14.15 1.82
N PRO A 118 6.47 14.75 1.37
CA PRO A 118 6.59 16.21 1.26
C PRO A 118 5.86 16.78 0.01
N TRP A 119 4.68 16.25 -0.32
CA TRP A 119 3.80 16.73 -1.37
C TRP A 119 2.33 16.41 -1.06
N ARG A 120 1.40 17.04 -1.79
CA ARG A 120 -0.03 16.77 -1.70
C ARG A 120 -0.60 16.38 -3.06
N SER A 121 -1.66 15.57 -3.07
CA SER A 121 -2.35 15.15 -4.30
C SER A 121 -3.14 16.27 -4.98
N ASP A 122 -3.52 17.31 -4.23
CA ASP A 122 -4.19 18.52 -4.73
C ASP A 122 -3.21 19.63 -5.16
N GLN A 123 -1.89 19.37 -5.06
CA GLN A 123 -0.81 20.33 -5.35
C GLN A 123 -0.83 21.61 -4.50
N ALA A 124 -1.67 21.69 -3.46
CA ALA A 124 -1.65 22.83 -2.55
C ALA A 124 -0.31 22.89 -1.79
N PRO A 125 0.21 24.09 -1.47
CA PRO A 125 1.42 24.21 -0.68
C PRO A 125 1.17 23.70 0.73
N ILE A 126 2.08 22.86 1.24
CA ILE A 126 2.13 22.43 2.63
C ILE A 126 2.49 23.62 3.53
N VAL A 127 1.78 23.78 4.65
CA VAL A 127 2.02 24.89 5.58
C VAL A 127 3.42 24.80 6.20
N LEU A 128 4.05 25.96 6.46
CA LEU A 128 5.44 26.11 6.95
C LEU A 128 6.55 25.60 5.99
N ALA A 129 6.19 24.97 4.86
CA ALA A 129 7.18 24.48 3.90
C ALA A 129 7.77 25.63 3.08
N ARG A 130 9.08 25.58 2.84
CA ARG A 130 9.77 26.46 1.89
C ARG A 130 9.90 25.75 0.55
N TYR A 131 9.74 26.49 -0.54
CA TYR A 131 9.86 25.98 -1.91
C TYR A 131 10.98 26.70 -2.64
N ALA A 132 11.75 25.96 -3.43
CA ALA A 132 12.85 26.48 -4.23
C ALA A 132 12.42 26.68 -5.69
N ASP A 133 12.68 27.89 -6.20
CA ASP A 133 12.54 28.24 -7.61
C ASP A 133 13.64 27.57 -8.47
N PRO A 134 13.39 27.32 -9.78
CA PRO A 134 12.14 27.56 -10.51
C PRO A 134 11.17 26.37 -10.47
N ASP A 135 11.60 25.21 -9.97
CA ASP A 135 10.87 23.95 -10.07
C ASP A 135 9.77 23.78 -9.00
N ASN A 136 9.56 24.79 -8.15
CA ASN A 136 8.66 24.78 -6.98
C ASN A 136 8.86 23.53 -6.09
N ARG A 137 10.12 23.17 -5.83
CA ARG A 137 10.45 21.96 -5.06
C ARG A 137 10.61 22.29 -3.59
N ILE A 138 9.96 21.50 -2.74
CA ILE A 138 10.06 21.62 -1.29
C ILE A 138 11.50 21.47 -0.80
N GLN A 139 11.95 22.45 0.00
CA GLN A 139 13.25 22.47 0.64
C GLN A 139 13.14 21.84 2.03
N CYS A 140 13.52 20.57 2.14
CA CYS A 140 13.59 19.86 3.41
C CYS A 140 14.91 20.18 4.12
N ASP A 141 14.87 20.54 5.41
CA ASP A 141 16.06 20.79 6.25
C ASP A 141 16.89 19.52 6.50
N TYR A 142 16.21 18.36 6.55
CA TYR A 142 16.83 17.04 6.63
C TYR A 142 15.95 16.02 5.90
N ARG A 143 16.57 14.98 5.33
CA ARG A 143 15.88 13.85 4.72
C ARG A 143 16.49 12.54 5.20
N TYR A 144 15.61 11.57 5.41
CA TYR A 144 15.95 10.21 5.81
C TYR A 144 15.25 9.27 4.85
N GLY A 145 15.96 8.88 3.79
CA GLY A 145 15.42 8.11 2.70
C GLY A 145 15.24 6.64 3.05
N LEU A 146 14.54 5.93 2.15
CA LEU A 146 14.30 4.51 2.33
C LEU A 146 15.60 3.68 2.25
N ARG A 147 16.61 4.18 1.52
CA ARG A 147 17.95 3.58 1.46
C ARG A 147 18.62 3.58 2.83
N GLU A 148 18.73 4.75 3.45
CA GLU A 148 19.30 4.94 4.78
C GLU A 148 18.53 4.09 5.80
N ALA A 149 17.20 4.08 5.71
CA ALA A 149 16.35 3.23 6.54
C ALA A 149 16.60 1.72 6.40
N ILE A 150 17.03 1.25 5.22
CA ILE A 150 17.43 -0.15 4.97
C ILE A 150 18.84 -0.42 5.50
N GLU A 151 19.78 0.50 5.28
CA GLU A 151 21.16 0.39 5.75
C GLU A 151 21.23 0.35 7.29
N ASP A 152 20.45 1.20 7.96
CA ASP A 152 20.27 1.25 9.43
C ASP A 152 19.39 0.11 9.98
N ARG A 153 18.86 -0.77 9.12
CA ARG A 153 17.99 -1.92 9.48
C ARG A 153 16.71 -1.51 10.24
N VAL A 154 16.16 -0.35 9.91
CA VAL A 154 14.83 0.11 10.34
C VAL A 154 13.75 -0.45 9.42
N CYS A 155 14.07 -0.51 8.13
CA CYS A 155 13.20 -1.00 7.07
C CYS A 155 13.78 -2.25 6.40
N ARG A 156 12.88 -3.15 6.02
CA ARG A 156 13.17 -4.27 5.11
C ARG A 156 13.40 -3.71 3.70
N ARG A 157 14.16 -4.46 2.89
CA ARG A 157 14.30 -4.22 1.46
C ARG A 157 12.95 -4.47 0.77
N PRO A 158 12.39 -3.51 0.02
CA PRO A 158 11.19 -3.74 -0.77
C PRO A 158 11.44 -4.73 -1.91
N LYS A 159 10.44 -5.56 -2.19
CA LYS A 159 10.31 -6.39 -3.38
C LYS A 159 8.95 -6.10 -4.00
N ILE A 160 8.95 -5.45 -5.15
CA ILE A 160 7.72 -5.08 -5.85
C ILE A 160 7.51 -6.08 -6.99
N VAL A 161 6.36 -6.76 -6.97
CA VAL A 161 5.94 -7.70 -8.01
C VAL A 161 4.81 -7.05 -8.81
N LEU A 162 5.12 -6.76 -10.07
CA LEU A 162 4.18 -6.24 -11.06
C LEU A 162 3.63 -7.42 -11.85
N ILE A 163 2.38 -7.80 -11.59
CA ILE A 163 1.67 -8.88 -12.29
C ILE A 163 1.16 -8.33 -13.61
N ASP A 164 1.59 -8.91 -14.72
CA ASP A 164 1.13 -8.56 -16.06
C ASP A 164 0.40 -9.74 -16.74
N ASN A 165 -0.17 -9.51 -17.92
CA ASN A 165 -0.79 -10.53 -18.76
C ASN A 165 -0.54 -10.22 -20.24
N ASP A 166 0.08 -11.15 -20.96
CA ASP A 166 0.45 -11.06 -22.38
C ASP A 166 -0.67 -11.55 -23.34
N LEU A 167 -1.75 -12.11 -22.78
CA LEU A 167 -2.84 -12.79 -23.48
C LEU A 167 -4.20 -12.27 -22.99
N ILE A 168 -4.40 -10.98 -23.19
CA ILE A 168 -5.66 -10.28 -22.88
C ILE A 168 -6.50 -10.18 -24.15
N SER A 169 -7.76 -10.61 -24.09
CA SER A 169 -8.75 -10.34 -25.14
C SER A 169 -9.98 -9.64 -24.57
N VAL A 170 -10.39 -8.54 -25.19
CA VAL A 170 -11.57 -7.76 -24.82
C VAL A 170 -12.58 -7.83 -25.96
N TYR A 171 -13.78 -8.33 -25.65
CA TYR A 171 -14.87 -8.54 -26.58
C TYR A 171 -15.90 -7.42 -26.44
N PHE A 172 -16.02 -6.61 -27.48
CA PHE A 172 -17.04 -5.57 -27.62
C PHE A 172 -18.25 -6.11 -28.39
N SER A 173 -19.30 -5.30 -28.49
CA SER A 173 -20.49 -5.57 -29.30
C SER A 173 -20.18 -5.70 -30.80
N SER A 174 -19.12 -5.04 -31.28
CA SER A 174 -18.74 -4.90 -32.69
C SER A 174 -17.43 -5.62 -33.09
N GLU A 175 -16.48 -5.77 -32.16
CA GLU A 175 -15.13 -6.27 -32.45
C GLU A 175 -14.49 -6.99 -31.25
N THR A 176 -13.36 -7.65 -31.48
CA THR A 176 -12.52 -8.21 -30.41
C THR A 176 -11.12 -7.62 -30.53
N LYS A 177 -10.68 -6.93 -29.48
CA LYS A 177 -9.33 -6.40 -29.36
C LYS A 177 -8.47 -7.34 -28.53
N SER A 178 -7.17 -7.39 -28.80
CA SER A 178 -6.21 -8.18 -28.02
C SER A 178 -4.99 -7.33 -27.70
N TYR A 179 -4.39 -7.56 -26.53
CA TYR A 179 -3.32 -6.74 -25.96
C TYR A 179 -2.21 -7.63 -25.41
N SER A 180 -0.98 -7.14 -25.55
CA SER A 180 0.26 -7.80 -25.13
C SER A 180 0.72 -7.44 -23.71
N SER A 181 0.01 -6.53 -23.04
CA SER A 181 0.21 -6.17 -21.63
C SER A 181 -1.01 -5.45 -21.06
N LEU A 182 -1.12 -5.43 -19.73
CA LEU A 182 -2.04 -4.56 -19.02
C LEU A 182 -1.72 -3.08 -19.27
N ALA A 183 -0.45 -2.71 -19.43
CA ALA A 183 -0.05 -1.36 -19.77
C ALA A 183 -0.66 -0.91 -21.12
N GLU A 184 -0.59 -1.75 -22.14
CA GLU A 184 -1.22 -1.50 -23.45
C GLU A 184 -2.75 -1.37 -23.33
N LEU A 185 -3.39 -2.31 -22.61
CA LEU A 185 -4.83 -2.30 -22.36
C LEU A 185 -5.33 -1.00 -21.73
N PHE A 186 -4.67 -0.52 -20.67
CA PHE A 186 -5.09 0.71 -19.99
C PHE A 186 -4.74 1.99 -20.76
N ASN A 187 -3.70 1.97 -21.58
CA ASN A 187 -3.39 3.09 -22.48
C ASN A 187 -4.49 3.30 -23.55
N GLN A 188 -5.14 2.22 -24.01
CA GLN A 188 -6.29 2.32 -24.91
C GLN A 188 -7.62 2.65 -24.20
N GLN A 189 -7.64 2.67 -22.87
CA GLN A 189 -8.82 2.93 -22.02
C GLN A 189 -10.02 2.00 -22.26
N ASP A 190 -9.77 0.82 -22.82
CA ASP A 190 -10.78 -0.14 -23.26
C ASP A 190 -11.52 -0.84 -22.11
N ILE A 191 -10.95 -0.82 -20.88
CA ILE A 191 -11.59 -1.29 -19.64
C ILE A 191 -11.28 -0.35 -18.47
N ARG A 192 -12.09 -0.37 -17.41
CA ARG A 192 -11.79 0.36 -16.16
C ARG A 192 -10.95 -0.50 -15.22
N TYR A 193 -10.05 0.13 -14.47
CA TYR A 193 -9.19 -0.57 -13.50
C TYR A 193 -9.97 -1.37 -12.44
N GLY A 194 -11.17 -0.90 -12.08
CA GLY A 194 -12.09 -1.61 -11.19
C GLY A 194 -12.51 -2.99 -11.71
N GLU A 195 -12.60 -3.17 -13.02
CA GLU A 195 -12.96 -4.44 -13.66
C GLU A 195 -11.81 -5.45 -13.53
N LEU A 196 -10.56 -5.02 -13.78
CA LEU A 196 -9.38 -5.87 -13.56
C LEU A 196 -9.28 -6.35 -12.11
N ILE A 197 -9.32 -5.45 -11.13
CA ILE A 197 -9.09 -5.84 -9.72
C ILE A 197 -10.25 -6.65 -9.14
N SER A 198 -11.45 -6.59 -9.73
CA SER A 198 -12.60 -7.43 -9.35
C SER A 198 -12.69 -8.72 -10.16
N HIS A 199 -11.91 -8.86 -11.24
CA HIS A 199 -11.96 -10.03 -12.11
C HIS A 199 -11.47 -11.29 -11.36
N PRO A 200 -12.30 -12.35 -11.23
CA PRO A 200 -11.97 -13.49 -10.38
C PRO A 200 -10.65 -14.19 -10.72
N VAL A 201 -10.25 -14.23 -12.00
CA VAL A 201 -8.97 -14.84 -12.41
C VAL A 201 -7.78 -13.99 -11.96
N ALA A 202 -7.89 -12.66 -12.02
CA ALA A 202 -6.82 -11.74 -11.62
C ALA A 202 -6.63 -11.75 -10.08
N ILE A 203 -7.73 -11.75 -9.33
CA ILE A 203 -7.73 -11.92 -7.86
C ILE A 203 -7.05 -13.25 -7.49
N ARG A 204 -7.47 -14.36 -8.10
CA ARG A 204 -6.90 -15.70 -7.84
C ARG A 204 -5.41 -15.75 -8.12
N HIS A 205 -4.96 -15.19 -9.24
CA HIS A 205 -3.55 -15.19 -9.60
C HIS A 205 -2.72 -14.43 -8.56
N MET A 206 -3.10 -13.19 -8.23
CA MET A 206 -2.38 -12.38 -7.23
C MET A 206 -2.34 -13.07 -5.86
N LEU A 207 -3.48 -13.54 -5.36
CA LEU A 207 -3.56 -14.19 -4.05
C LEU A 207 -2.79 -15.51 -4.03
N SER A 208 -2.79 -16.29 -5.12
CA SER A 208 -2.08 -17.58 -5.20
C SER A 208 -0.57 -17.38 -5.12
N THR A 209 -0.02 -16.47 -5.93
CA THR A 209 1.42 -16.15 -5.96
C THR A 209 1.88 -15.59 -4.61
N ALA A 210 1.11 -14.66 -4.03
CA ALA A 210 1.41 -14.08 -2.72
C ALA A 210 1.31 -15.10 -1.57
N ASN A 211 0.32 -16.01 -1.61
CA ASN A 211 0.17 -17.10 -0.63
C ASN A 211 1.29 -18.15 -0.75
N GLN A 212 1.76 -18.46 -1.95
CA GLN A 212 2.93 -19.31 -2.14
C GLN A 212 4.18 -18.67 -1.52
N ARG A 213 4.40 -17.36 -1.74
CA ARG A 213 5.51 -16.62 -1.11
C ARG A 213 5.36 -16.57 0.41
N LEU A 214 4.13 -16.38 0.93
CA LEU A 214 3.87 -16.37 2.38
C LEU A 214 4.18 -17.72 3.02
N ARG A 215 3.82 -18.83 2.36
CA ARG A 215 4.13 -20.18 2.85
C ARG A 215 5.63 -20.42 2.95
N LYS A 216 6.38 -20.14 1.88
CA LYS A 216 7.86 -20.21 1.89
C LYS A 216 8.46 -19.33 2.99
N MET A 217 7.97 -18.09 3.13
CA MET A 217 8.42 -17.15 4.16
C MET A 217 8.11 -17.64 5.59
N ARG A 218 7.00 -18.36 5.80
CA ARG A 218 6.62 -18.94 7.10
C ARG A 218 7.40 -20.19 7.48
N GLU A 219 8.19 -20.77 6.58
CA GLU A 219 9.18 -21.79 6.92
C GLU A 219 10.35 -21.18 7.72
N GLU A 220 10.74 -19.93 7.42
CA GLU A 220 11.77 -19.19 8.14
C GLU A 220 11.20 -18.33 9.29
N VAL A 221 10.01 -17.75 9.12
CA VAL A 221 9.35 -16.87 10.11
C VAL A 221 7.90 -17.31 10.31
N PRO A 222 7.64 -18.26 11.22
CA PRO A 222 6.32 -18.87 11.39
C PRO A 222 5.16 -17.89 11.66
N ASN A 223 5.44 -16.69 12.21
CA ASN A 223 4.44 -15.67 12.49
C ASN A 223 4.27 -14.60 11.39
N ALA A 224 5.00 -14.69 10.26
CA ALA A 224 4.87 -13.76 9.14
C ALA A 224 3.44 -13.74 8.59
N ALA A 225 2.98 -12.55 8.17
CA ALA A 225 1.62 -12.32 7.71
C ALA A 225 1.54 -11.55 6.39
N GLY A 226 0.45 -11.82 5.68
CA GLY A 226 -0.01 -11.07 4.52
C GLY A 226 -1.13 -10.08 4.86
N LEU A 227 -1.07 -8.91 4.23
CA LEU A 227 -2.14 -7.91 4.15
C LEU A 227 -2.78 -7.98 2.75
N VAL A 228 -4.10 -7.90 2.66
CA VAL A 228 -4.77 -7.56 1.40
C VAL A 228 -5.49 -6.23 1.58
N VAL A 229 -5.19 -5.26 0.73
CA VAL A 229 -5.91 -3.97 0.67
C VAL A 229 -6.99 -4.10 -0.40
N ALA A 230 -8.25 -4.13 0.01
CA ALA A 230 -9.40 -4.39 -0.85
C ALA A 230 -10.20 -3.11 -1.14
N ALA A 231 -10.74 -3.02 -2.37
CA ALA A 231 -11.47 -1.84 -2.85
C ALA A 231 -12.80 -1.55 -2.13
N SER A 232 -13.52 -2.58 -1.64
CA SER A 232 -14.81 -2.42 -0.96
C SER A 232 -15.06 -3.56 0.03
N VAL A 233 -16.12 -3.46 0.84
CA VAL A 233 -16.50 -4.52 1.81
C VAL A 233 -16.91 -5.80 1.08
N GLU A 234 -17.60 -5.66 -0.05
CA GLU A 234 -18.06 -6.73 -0.91
C GLU A 234 -16.88 -7.41 -1.61
N HIS A 235 -15.92 -6.63 -2.12
CA HIS A 235 -14.66 -7.14 -2.66
C HIS A 235 -13.83 -7.88 -1.60
N ALA A 236 -13.75 -7.33 -0.38
CA ALA A 236 -13.06 -7.96 0.74
C ALA A 236 -13.70 -9.29 1.15
N ALA A 237 -15.03 -9.40 1.12
CA ALA A 237 -15.75 -10.65 1.36
C ALA A 237 -15.44 -11.70 0.27
N LEU A 238 -15.41 -11.31 -1.02
CA LEU A 238 -15.01 -12.19 -2.13
C LEU A 238 -13.57 -12.71 -1.96
N ILE A 239 -12.61 -11.83 -1.64
CA ILE A 239 -11.22 -12.20 -1.34
C ILE A 239 -11.16 -13.18 -0.16
N THR A 240 -11.92 -12.93 0.91
CA THR A 240 -12.01 -13.82 2.08
C THR A 240 -12.49 -15.21 1.68
N GLN A 241 -13.52 -15.28 0.83
CA GLN A 241 -14.06 -16.54 0.33
C GLN A 241 -13.02 -17.30 -0.50
N ILE A 242 -12.35 -16.65 -1.47
CA ILE A 242 -11.34 -17.27 -2.34
C ILE A 242 -10.18 -17.83 -1.50
N LEU A 243 -9.65 -17.07 -0.54
CA LEU A 243 -8.60 -17.56 0.37
C LEU A 243 -9.06 -18.79 1.16
N ALA A 244 -10.29 -18.80 1.68
CA ALA A 244 -10.81 -19.90 2.46
C ALA A 244 -11.08 -21.16 1.61
N THR A 245 -11.76 -21.03 0.46
CA THR A 245 -12.24 -22.18 -0.32
C THR A 245 -11.21 -22.72 -1.29
N GLU A 246 -10.38 -21.87 -1.91
CA GLU A 246 -9.44 -22.28 -2.96
C GLU A 246 -8.00 -22.43 -2.43
N MET A 247 -7.64 -21.70 -1.38
CA MET A 247 -6.26 -21.67 -0.86
C MET A 247 -6.13 -22.32 0.53
N ASN A 248 -7.25 -22.69 1.17
CA ASN A 248 -7.33 -23.18 2.54
C ASN A 248 -6.58 -22.25 3.53
N GLN A 249 -6.87 -20.94 3.45
CA GLN A 249 -6.33 -19.92 4.33
C GLN A 249 -7.48 -19.15 4.99
N GLN A 250 -7.50 -19.11 6.32
CA GLN A 250 -8.40 -18.23 7.07
C GLN A 250 -7.80 -16.82 7.13
N ALA A 251 -8.63 -15.81 6.90
CA ALA A 251 -8.25 -14.40 6.93
C ALA A 251 -9.12 -13.62 7.92
N VAL A 252 -8.50 -12.69 8.65
CA VAL A 252 -9.23 -11.74 9.49
C VAL A 252 -9.71 -10.58 8.62
N LEU A 253 -11.03 -10.34 8.58
CA LEU A 253 -11.62 -9.28 7.78
C LEU A 253 -11.90 -8.03 8.63
N VAL A 254 -11.23 -6.93 8.34
CA VAL A 254 -11.40 -5.64 9.02
C VAL A 254 -11.84 -4.56 8.02
N THR A 255 -12.94 -3.89 8.34
CA THR A 255 -13.55 -2.84 7.50
C THR A 255 -14.05 -1.71 8.39
N TYR A 256 -14.41 -0.57 7.81
CA TYR A 256 -15.07 0.52 8.55
C TYR A 256 -16.44 0.13 9.17
N LYS A 257 -17.05 -0.98 8.71
CA LYS A 257 -18.28 -1.55 9.31
C LYS A 257 -17.99 -2.54 10.45
N THR A 258 -16.74 -2.93 10.66
CA THR A 258 -16.35 -3.94 11.65
C THR A 258 -16.43 -3.34 13.06
N PRO A 259 -17.28 -3.89 13.96
CA PRO A 259 -17.34 -3.44 15.35
C PRO A 259 -15.99 -3.67 16.03
N ASP A 260 -15.50 -2.64 16.72
CA ASP A 260 -14.20 -2.62 17.39
C ASP A 260 -13.04 -3.11 16.49
N ALA A 261 -12.93 -2.48 15.31
CA ALA A 261 -11.86 -2.75 14.35
C ALA A 261 -10.45 -2.66 14.98
N ALA A 262 -10.25 -1.76 15.95
CA ALA A 262 -8.98 -1.61 16.66
C ALA A 262 -8.62 -2.88 17.46
N ALA A 263 -9.53 -3.39 18.30
CA ALA A 263 -9.27 -4.62 19.06
C ALA A 263 -9.09 -5.85 18.15
N GLN A 264 -9.77 -5.89 17.00
CA GLN A 264 -9.56 -6.97 16.02
C GLN A 264 -8.18 -6.90 15.37
N ILE A 265 -7.66 -5.70 15.08
CA ILE A 265 -6.30 -5.54 14.57
C ILE A 265 -5.26 -5.90 15.64
N GLU A 266 -5.46 -5.52 16.91
CA GLU A 266 -4.54 -5.91 18.01
C GLU A 266 -4.57 -7.43 18.29
N LYS A 267 -5.75 -8.05 18.18
CA LYS A 267 -5.86 -9.53 18.20
C LYS A 267 -5.14 -10.16 17.00
N PHE A 268 -5.21 -9.56 15.81
CA PHE A 268 -4.44 -10.04 14.66
C PHE A 268 -2.94 -9.86 14.86
N ARG A 269 -2.50 -8.71 15.39
CA ARG A 269 -1.09 -8.35 15.67
C ARG A 269 -0.39 -9.40 16.54
N SER A 270 -1.10 -9.91 17.54
CA SER A 270 -0.61 -10.89 18.52
C SER A 270 -0.87 -12.37 18.15
N SER A 271 -1.63 -12.64 17.10
CA SER A 271 -1.95 -14.02 16.67
C SER A 271 -0.99 -14.56 15.61
N ASP A 272 -1.16 -15.84 15.32
CA ASP A 272 -0.48 -16.66 14.31
C ASP A 272 -1.21 -16.71 12.96
N ALA A 273 -2.40 -16.10 12.86
CA ALA A 273 -3.20 -16.00 11.63
C ALA A 273 -2.38 -15.45 10.45
N ALA A 274 -2.52 -16.06 9.28
CA ALA A 274 -1.69 -15.77 8.11
C ALA A 274 -2.09 -14.48 7.37
N TRP A 275 -3.39 -14.18 7.30
CA TRP A 275 -3.91 -13.11 6.46
C TRP A 275 -4.83 -12.15 7.23
N ILE A 276 -4.68 -10.85 6.94
CA ILE A 276 -5.66 -9.81 7.27
C ILE A 276 -6.08 -9.08 5.99
N ILE A 277 -7.38 -8.84 5.84
CA ILE A 277 -7.96 -8.12 4.71
C ILE A 277 -8.54 -6.80 5.24
N SER A 278 -8.18 -5.69 4.60
CA SER A 278 -8.54 -4.34 5.03
C SER A 278 -9.21 -3.54 3.91
N VAL A 279 -10.27 -2.83 4.28
CA VAL A 279 -10.87 -1.76 3.47
C VAL A 279 -10.64 -0.43 4.19
N GLY A 280 -9.65 0.35 3.75
CA GLY A 280 -9.29 1.68 4.29
C GLY A 280 -8.70 1.74 5.71
N MET A 281 -8.97 0.77 6.58
CA MET A 281 -8.62 0.86 8.01
C MET A 281 -7.13 0.65 8.35
N ILE A 282 -6.41 -0.20 7.61
CA ILE A 282 -4.99 -0.53 7.89
C ILE A 282 -4.01 0.33 7.07
N SER A 283 -4.51 1.13 6.10
CA SER A 283 -3.69 2.07 5.32
C SER A 283 -3.12 3.22 6.14
N GLU A 284 -3.71 3.56 7.29
CA GLU A 284 -3.33 4.69 8.15
C GLU A 284 -3.22 4.26 9.62
N GLY A 285 -2.37 4.96 10.40
CA GLY A 285 -2.29 4.87 11.87
C GLY A 285 -1.81 3.56 12.52
N THR A 286 -2.03 2.39 11.90
CA THR A 286 -1.87 1.11 12.61
C THR A 286 -0.51 0.43 12.34
N ASP A 287 0.13 -0.03 13.42
CA ASP A 287 1.41 -0.76 13.35
C ASP A 287 1.21 -2.27 13.52
N ILE A 288 1.70 -3.08 12.57
CA ILE A 288 1.68 -4.55 12.63
C ILE A 288 3.03 -5.08 12.06
N PRO A 289 4.11 -5.14 12.84
CA PRO A 289 5.46 -5.43 12.32
C PRO A 289 5.63 -6.82 11.66
N ARG A 290 4.74 -7.78 11.97
CA ARG A 290 4.75 -9.13 11.39
C ARG A 290 4.19 -9.20 9.96
N LEU A 291 3.61 -8.10 9.44
CA LEU A 291 3.28 -8.00 8.02
C LEU A 291 4.56 -7.97 7.19
N GLN A 292 4.64 -8.87 6.21
CA GLN A 292 5.78 -8.99 5.29
C GLN A 292 5.35 -9.15 3.82
N ILE A 293 4.06 -9.39 3.56
CA ILE A 293 3.48 -9.49 2.21
C ILE A 293 2.24 -8.60 2.12
N CYS A 294 2.05 -7.91 1.00
CA CYS A 294 0.88 -7.11 0.72
C CYS A 294 0.35 -7.37 -0.69
N CYS A 295 -0.96 -7.57 -0.82
CA CYS A 295 -1.67 -7.60 -2.11
C CYS A 295 -2.48 -6.31 -2.28
N HIS A 296 -2.19 -5.54 -3.32
CA HIS A 296 -2.86 -4.28 -3.63
C HIS A 296 -4.03 -4.50 -4.60
N LEU A 297 -5.22 -4.75 -4.04
CA LEU A 297 -6.50 -4.92 -4.73
C LEU A 297 -7.44 -3.72 -4.45
N SER A 298 -6.87 -2.52 -4.37
CA SER A 298 -7.51 -1.24 -4.05
C SER A 298 -7.74 -0.42 -5.32
N LEU A 299 -8.84 0.34 -5.39
CA LEU A 299 -9.09 1.31 -6.47
C LEU A 299 -8.21 2.56 -6.38
N ILE A 300 -7.62 2.82 -5.20
CA ILE A 300 -6.81 4.01 -4.95
C ILE A 300 -5.44 3.81 -5.59
N ARG A 301 -5.12 4.62 -6.61
CA ARG A 301 -3.86 4.56 -7.37
C ARG A 301 -3.07 5.86 -7.29
N THR A 302 -3.02 6.47 -6.11
CA THR A 302 -2.14 7.62 -5.84
C THR A 302 -0.80 7.15 -5.28
N GLU A 303 0.29 7.86 -5.58
CA GLU A 303 1.63 7.49 -5.10
C GLU A 303 1.71 7.48 -3.57
N LEU A 304 1.04 8.45 -2.91
CA LEU A 304 0.87 8.51 -1.46
C LEU A 304 0.30 7.18 -0.92
N HIS A 305 -0.83 6.73 -1.45
CA HIS A 305 -1.46 5.49 -1.00
C HIS A 305 -0.58 4.26 -1.28
N TYR A 306 -0.01 4.18 -2.48
CA TYR A 306 0.87 3.08 -2.88
C TYR A 306 2.02 2.89 -1.89
N ARG A 307 2.67 3.98 -1.52
CA ARG A 307 3.84 3.96 -0.64
C ARG A 307 3.47 3.85 0.85
N GLN A 308 2.33 4.39 1.28
CA GLN A 308 1.74 4.10 2.59
C GLN A 308 1.44 2.60 2.76
N VAL A 309 0.93 1.95 1.70
CA VAL A 309 0.65 0.50 1.68
C VAL A 309 1.95 -0.31 1.68
N LEU A 310 2.94 0.05 0.85
CA LEU A 310 4.27 -0.56 0.86
C LEU A 310 4.91 -0.49 2.26
N GLY A 311 4.84 0.67 2.91
CA GLY A 311 5.38 0.88 4.26
C GLY A 311 4.85 -0.10 5.33
N ARG A 312 3.66 -0.67 5.15
CA ARG A 312 3.09 -1.65 6.10
C ARG A 312 3.87 -2.95 6.15
N VAL A 313 4.56 -3.35 5.07
CA VAL A 313 5.37 -4.59 5.00
C VAL A 313 6.86 -4.36 5.21
N LEU A 314 7.32 -3.11 5.21
CA LEU A 314 8.73 -2.77 5.36
C LEU A 314 9.19 -2.63 6.82
N ARG A 315 8.31 -2.61 7.82
CA ARG A 315 8.73 -2.45 9.23
C ARG A 315 9.55 -3.63 9.74
N MET A 316 10.77 -3.38 10.22
CA MET A 316 11.65 -4.45 10.70
C MET A 316 11.15 -5.19 11.94
N THR A 317 11.52 -6.47 12.00
CA THR A 317 11.34 -7.36 13.16
C THR A 317 12.70 -7.88 13.61
N ASN A 318 12.87 -8.15 14.90
CA ASN A 318 14.15 -8.62 15.48
C ASN A 318 14.66 -9.96 14.90
N THR A 319 13.83 -10.66 14.12
CA THR A 319 14.08 -11.96 13.49
C THR A 319 13.47 -11.97 12.09
N GLY A 320 14.14 -12.65 11.14
CA GLY A 320 13.56 -13.04 9.85
C GLY A 320 14.17 -12.43 8.58
N PRO A 321 13.62 -12.77 7.40
CA PRO A 321 13.97 -12.17 6.12
C PRO A 321 13.95 -10.65 6.16
N GLN A 322 14.93 -10.08 5.49
CA GLN A 322 15.10 -8.64 5.35
C GLN A 322 14.27 -8.07 4.18
N GLU A 323 13.17 -8.72 3.80
CA GLU A 323 12.37 -8.39 2.62
C GLU A 323 10.89 -8.15 2.95
N GLY A 324 10.30 -7.10 2.40
CA GLY A 324 8.85 -6.89 2.40
C GLY A 324 8.32 -6.87 0.97
N TRP A 325 7.27 -7.63 0.70
CA TRP A 325 6.78 -7.93 -0.65
C TRP A 325 5.46 -7.18 -0.93
N LEU A 326 5.39 -6.46 -2.06
CA LEU A 326 4.18 -5.82 -2.55
C LEU A 326 3.81 -6.42 -3.91
N TYR A 327 2.65 -7.07 -3.97
CA TYR A 327 2.03 -7.58 -5.18
C TYR A 327 0.99 -6.59 -5.70
N THR A 328 1.13 -6.18 -6.95
CA THR A 328 0.22 -5.26 -7.63
C THR A 328 0.17 -5.56 -9.14
N PHE A 329 -0.67 -4.86 -9.90
CA PHE A 329 -0.78 -5.05 -11.35
C PHE A 329 0.14 -4.11 -12.13
N ALA A 330 0.66 -4.58 -13.27
CA ALA A 330 1.50 -3.85 -14.22
C ALA A 330 0.69 -2.84 -15.06
N VAL A 331 0.03 -1.89 -14.38
CA VAL A 331 -0.69 -0.77 -15.03
C VAL A 331 0.16 0.50 -14.99
N PRO A 332 0.02 1.45 -15.95
CA PRO A 332 1.02 2.49 -16.18
C PRO A 332 1.38 3.33 -14.94
N GLU A 333 0.39 3.71 -14.13
CA GLU A 333 0.63 4.53 -12.93
C GLU A 333 1.38 3.75 -11.84
N LEU A 334 1.10 2.45 -11.69
CA LEU A 334 1.71 1.60 -10.67
C LEU A 334 3.11 1.12 -11.06
N ILE A 335 3.38 0.97 -12.37
CA ILE A 335 4.73 0.81 -12.92
C ILE A 335 5.57 2.05 -12.56
N ALA A 336 5.09 3.25 -12.89
CA ALA A 336 5.81 4.49 -12.63
C ALA A 336 6.10 4.73 -11.13
N PHE A 337 5.23 4.26 -10.22
CA PHE A 337 5.51 4.28 -8.77
C PHE A 337 6.59 3.28 -8.38
N ALA A 338 6.59 2.07 -8.94
CA ALA A 338 7.60 1.05 -8.67
C ALA A 338 9.00 1.48 -9.18
N GLU A 339 9.06 2.09 -10.37
CA GLU A 339 10.27 2.66 -10.96
C GLU A 339 10.89 3.74 -10.06
N ARG A 340 10.09 4.74 -9.64
CA ARG A 340 10.59 5.80 -8.73
C ARG A 340 11.18 5.24 -7.45
N ILE A 341 10.52 4.26 -6.81
CA ILE A 341 11.04 3.61 -5.59
C ILE A 341 12.37 2.88 -5.88
N SER A 342 12.52 2.30 -7.08
CA SER A 342 13.76 1.67 -7.51
C SER A 342 14.89 2.66 -7.82
N GLU A 343 14.60 3.92 -8.13
CA GLU A 343 15.63 4.99 -8.22
C GLU A 343 16.20 5.34 -6.83
N GLU A 344 15.36 5.32 -5.79
CA GLU A 344 15.77 5.57 -4.41
C GLU A 344 16.78 4.49 -3.94
N ILE A 345 16.50 3.24 -4.31
CA ILE A 345 17.28 2.05 -3.97
C ILE A 345 17.70 1.29 -5.25
N PRO A 346 18.83 1.63 -5.90
CA PRO A 346 19.29 0.96 -7.12
C PRO A 346 19.63 -0.53 -6.97
N GLU A 347 19.74 -1.05 -5.73
CA GLU A 347 19.85 -2.50 -5.45
C GLU A 347 18.48 -3.22 -5.38
N GLN A 348 17.38 -2.49 -5.51
CA GLN A 348 16.02 -3.03 -5.47
C GLN A 348 15.77 -3.94 -6.67
N GLN A 349 15.01 -5.00 -6.43
CA GLN A 349 14.48 -5.84 -7.49
C GLN A 349 12.99 -5.54 -7.64
N VAL A 350 12.66 -4.77 -8.67
CA VAL A 350 11.31 -4.77 -9.27
C VAL A 350 11.24 -6.00 -10.16
N VAL A 351 10.24 -6.85 -9.93
CA VAL A 351 10.01 -8.07 -10.70
C VAL A 351 8.72 -7.89 -11.48
N ILE A 352 8.84 -7.73 -12.80
CA ILE A 352 7.69 -7.88 -13.69
C ILE A 352 7.50 -9.39 -13.89
N GLN A 353 6.33 -9.88 -13.50
CA GLN A 353 5.95 -11.27 -13.71
C GLN A 353 5.07 -11.36 -14.94
N GLU A 354 5.72 -11.38 -16.11
CA GLU A 354 5.10 -11.71 -17.39
C GLU A 354 4.67 -13.19 -17.39
N TYR A 355 3.51 -13.47 -17.95
CA TYR A 355 3.17 -14.82 -18.38
C TYR A 355 3.69 -15.03 -19.81
N HIS A 356 3.92 -16.28 -20.20
CA HIS A 356 4.23 -16.69 -21.57
C HIS A 356 3.68 -18.11 -21.76
N ASN A 357 2.92 -18.34 -22.82
CA ASN A 357 2.42 -19.67 -23.13
C ASN A 357 3.53 -20.52 -23.79
N ILE A 358 4.15 -21.46 -23.06
CA ILE A 358 5.10 -22.40 -23.64
C ILE A 358 4.32 -23.38 -24.54
N GLY A 359 4.24 -23.05 -25.82
CA GLY A 359 3.77 -23.98 -26.84
C GLY A 359 4.60 -25.25 -26.81
N ILE A 360 3.97 -26.38 -26.52
CA ILE A 360 4.63 -27.70 -26.53
C ILE A 360 5.00 -28.02 -27.96
N GLY A 361 6.25 -27.69 -28.34
CA GLY A 361 6.83 -28.09 -29.60
C GLY A 361 6.87 -29.61 -29.70
N SER A 362 6.36 -30.14 -30.80
CA SER A 362 6.43 -31.56 -31.13
C SER A 362 7.89 -31.99 -31.23
N SER A 363 8.38 -32.77 -30.27
CA SER A 363 9.64 -33.50 -30.41
C SER A 363 9.35 -34.89 -30.97
N ASP A 364 10.09 -35.26 -32.02
CA ASP A 364 9.92 -36.53 -32.75
C ASP A 364 9.93 -37.74 -31.82
N ARG A 365 8.83 -38.51 -31.83
CA ARG A 365 8.86 -39.95 -31.53
C ARG A 365 8.00 -40.72 -32.53
N THR A 366 8.70 -41.59 -33.25
CA THR A 366 8.23 -42.55 -34.25
C THR A 366 7.02 -43.37 -33.80
N TRP A 367 6.01 -43.47 -34.64
CA TRP A 367 4.90 -44.44 -34.52
C TRP A 367 5.21 -45.75 -35.26
N PRO A 368 5.10 -46.92 -34.60
CA PRO A 368 4.78 -48.17 -35.27
C PRO A 368 3.26 -48.28 -35.52
N SER A 369 2.87 -49.00 -36.56
CA SER A 369 1.48 -49.12 -37.03
C SER A 369 0.73 -50.36 -36.51
N HIS A 370 -0.60 -50.30 -36.57
CA HIS A 370 -1.60 -51.37 -36.30
C HIS A 370 -1.75 -51.76 -34.80
N ALA A 371 -2.93 -51.88 -34.19
CA ALA A 371 -4.17 -52.48 -34.71
C ALA A 371 -5.45 -52.02 -33.98
N THR A 372 -6.58 -52.28 -34.65
CA THR A 372 -8.00 -52.23 -34.26
C THR A 372 -8.37 -52.54 -32.79
N ASN A 373 -9.17 -51.66 -32.16
CA ASN A 373 -10.50 -51.96 -31.57
C ASN A 373 -11.12 -50.75 -30.85
N THR A 374 -12.44 -50.58 -30.96
CA THR A 374 -13.30 -49.64 -30.20
C THR A 374 -14.71 -50.27 -30.05
N PRO A 375 -15.64 -49.76 -29.22
CA PRO A 375 -15.51 -48.72 -28.17
C PRO A 375 -16.03 -49.16 -26.77
N SER A 376 -15.77 -48.33 -25.76
CA SER A 376 -16.68 -48.17 -24.61
C SER A 376 -16.57 -46.76 -24.02
N ASP A 377 -17.59 -45.95 -24.33
CA ASP A 377 -18.13 -44.79 -23.61
C ASP A 377 -17.18 -43.72 -23.00
N ILE A 378 -17.24 -42.50 -23.57
CA ILE A 378 -17.83 -41.29 -22.93
C ILE A 378 -17.94 -40.19 -24.01
N PRO A 379 -19.03 -39.38 -24.08
CA PRO A 379 -19.39 -38.70 -25.33
C PRO A 379 -18.66 -37.37 -25.58
N ARG A 380 -18.16 -37.19 -26.81
CA ARG A 380 -18.04 -35.86 -27.44
C ARG A 380 -19.36 -35.53 -28.13
N LEU A 381 -19.73 -34.25 -28.20
CA LEU A 381 -20.77 -33.78 -29.10
C LEU A 381 -20.30 -32.55 -29.89
N VAL A 382 -20.59 -32.60 -31.19
CA VAL A 382 -20.07 -31.72 -32.25
C VAL A 382 -21.27 -31.22 -33.06
N TRP A 383 -21.16 -30.04 -33.65
CA TRP A 383 -22.22 -29.44 -34.47
C TRP A 383 -22.29 -30.08 -35.88
N ASP A 384 -23.50 -30.44 -36.32
CA ASP A 384 -23.79 -30.93 -37.68
C ASP A 384 -24.23 -29.76 -38.60
N PRO A 385 -23.55 -29.49 -39.73
CA PRO A 385 -23.94 -28.41 -40.64
C PRO A 385 -25.24 -28.63 -41.44
N LEU A 386 -25.79 -29.85 -41.51
CA LEU A 386 -26.75 -30.22 -42.58
C LEU A 386 -28.24 -30.26 -42.19
N THR A 387 -28.63 -30.16 -40.91
CA THR A 387 -30.00 -30.54 -40.48
C THR A 387 -30.84 -29.48 -39.73
N HIS A 388 -30.24 -28.38 -39.24
CA HIS A 388 -30.95 -27.15 -38.83
C HIS A 388 -32.18 -27.30 -37.89
N LYS A 389 -32.13 -28.12 -36.83
CA LYS A 389 -33.04 -27.99 -35.66
C LYS A 389 -32.50 -28.58 -34.34
N GLN A 390 -32.78 -27.90 -33.23
CA GLN A 390 -32.34 -28.20 -31.85
C GLN A 390 -33.40 -28.97 -31.03
N ILE A 391 -32.99 -29.51 -29.88
CA ILE A 391 -33.63 -29.21 -28.57
C ILE A 391 -32.56 -29.30 -27.43
N THR A 392 -32.94 -29.13 -26.15
CA THR A 392 -32.27 -28.16 -25.26
C THR A 392 -32.18 -28.61 -23.78
N LEU A 393 -31.70 -27.72 -22.89
CA LEU A 393 -31.73 -27.75 -21.40
C LEU A 393 -30.64 -28.63 -20.72
N HIS A 394 -30.08 -28.31 -19.53
CA HIS A 394 -29.86 -27.02 -18.84
C HIS A 394 -28.92 -27.18 -17.62
N LYS A 395 -27.84 -26.37 -17.53
CA LYS A 395 -27.56 -25.49 -16.36
C LYS A 395 -26.47 -24.47 -16.69
N THR A 396 -26.74 -23.20 -16.38
CA THR A 396 -25.86 -22.06 -16.65
C THR A 396 -25.11 -21.61 -15.39
N HIS A 397 -23.87 -21.14 -15.57
CA HIS A 397 -23.29 -20.12 -14.70
C HIS A 397 -22.62 -19.08 -15.60
N ASP A 398 -23.33 -17.97 -15.77
CA ASP A 398 -22.90 -16.83 -16.57
C ASP A 398 -21.81 -16.05 -15.82
N ASN A 399 -20.66 -15.84 -16.45
CA ASN A 399 -19.63 -14.90 -15.98
C ASN A 399 -19.98 -13.48 -16.46
N THR A 400 -21.16 -12.96 -16.08
CA THR A 400 -21.62 -11.63 -16.46
C THR A 400 -21.52 -10.65 -15.30
N ALA A 401 -20.74 -9.59 -15.48
CA ALA A 401 -20.85 -8.38 -14.67
C ALA A 401 -21.73 -7.38 -15.45
N THR A 402 -22.91 -7.05 -14.91
CA THR A 402 -23.82 -6.10 -15.56
C THR A 402 -23.88 -4.79 -14.77
N ILE A 403 -23.32 -3.73 -15.34
CA ILE A 403 -23.60 -2.34 -14.98
C ILE A 403 -23.95 -1.60 -16.28
N GLN A 404 -24.83 -0.60 -16.22
CA GLN A 404 -25.52 -0.03 -17.39
C GLN A 404 -24.56 0.55 -18.46
N GLY A 405 -24.74 0.11 -19.70
CA GLY A 405 -23.97 0.52 -20.89
C GLY A 405 -23.07 -0.61 -21.38
N GLU A 406 -23.29 -1.05 -22.63
CA GLU A 406 -22.61 -2.13 -23.39
C GLU A 406 -21.80 -3.19 -22.60
N SER A 407 -22.25 -4.45 -22.68
CA SER A 407 -21.57 -5.59 -22.04
C SER A 407 -20.23 -5.91 -22.74
N VAL A 408 -19.16 -5.34 -22.22
CA VAL A 408 -17.77 -5.72 -22.55
C VAL A 408 -17.41 -6.98 -21.78
N ASN A 409 -16.98 -8.04 -22.47
CA ASN A 409 -16.46 -9.24 -21.82
C ASN A 409 -14.93 -9.23 -21.90
N ILE A 410 -14.26 -9.51 -20.78
CA ILE A 410 -12.80 -9.56 -20.70
C ILE A 410 -12.38 -11.02 -20.47
N LEU A 411 -11.57 -11.57 -21.36
CA LEU A 411 -10.88 -12.84 -21.15
C LEU A 411 -9.45 -12.55 -20.73
N LEU A 412 -9.15 -12.80 -19.45
CA LEU A 412 -7.79 -12.82 -18.91
C LEU A 412 -7.32 -14.26 -18.77
N ASN A 413 -6.34 -14.69 -19.57
CA ASN A 413 -5.77 -16.02 -19.43
C ASN A 413 -4.52 -15.97 -18.52
N PHE A 414 -4.62 -16.55 -17.33
CA PHE A 414 -3.48 -16.77 -16.44
C PHE A 414 -3.33 -18.28 -16.24
N THR A 415 -2.72 -18.98 -17.21
CA THR A 415 -2.52 -20.43 -17.12
C THR A 415 -1.37 -20.77 -16.15
N GLN A 416 -1.20 -22.05 -15.79
CA GLN A 416 -0.45 -22.42 -14.57
C GLN A 416 1.08 -22.57 -14.72
N PHE A 417 1.79 -22.14 -13.67
CA PHE A 417 3.07 -22.62 -13.13
C PHE A 417 4.24 -22.95 -14.09
N PHE A 418 5.31 -22.13 -14.01
CA PHE A 418 6.66 -22.59 -13.61
C PHE A 418 7.43 -21.44 -12.95
N GLU A 419 8.45 -21.75 -12.14
CA GLU A 419 9.34 -20.76 -11.51
C GLU A 419 10.42 -20.32 -12.52
N THR A 420 10.13 -19.32 -13.36
CA THR A 420 11.13 -18.66 -14.22
C THR A 420 11.73 -17.46 -13.50
N ARG A 421 13.00 -17.58 -13.07
CA ARG A 421 13.82 -16.41 -12.77
C ARG A 421 14.11 -15.66 -14.08
N ILE A 422 13.52 -14.47 -14.24
CA ILE A 422 13.92 -13.52 -15.28
C ILE A 422 14.53 -12.32 -14.57
N GLU A 423 15.86 -12.26 -14.56
CA GLU A 423 16.63 -11.14 -14.01
C GLU A 423 16.86 -10.09 -15.11
N TYR A 424 16.05 -9.02 -15.13
CA TYR A 424 16.35 -7.85 -15.96
C TYR A 424 17.31 -6.90 -15.23
N ARG A 425 18.47 -6.63 -15.84
CA ARG A 425 19.37 -5.54 -15.45
C ARG A 425 19.15 -4.36 -16.41
N PHE A 426 18.58 -3.27 -15.91
CA PHE A 426 18.51 -2.01 -16.66
C PHE A 426 19.70 -1.10 -16.32
N GLN A 427 20.24 -0.41 -17.33
CA GLN A 427 21.31 0.58 -17.18
C GLN A 427 20.75 2.01 -17.25
N ILE A 428 20.79 2.70 -16.11
CA ILE A 428 21.02 4.15 -15.88
C ILE A 428 20.46 5.15 -16.91
N PHE A 429 19.59 6.09 -16.46
CA PHE A 429 19.78 7.56 -16.66
C PHE A 429 18.98 8.42 -15.64
N THR A 430 19.70 9.22 -14.84
CA THR A 430 19.33 10.48 -14.14
C THR A 430 17.99 10.69 -13.39
N ALA A 431 18.01 10.37 -12.09
CA ALA A 431 17.53 11.13 -10.90
C ALA A 431 16.25 12.00 -10.93
N HIS A 432 15.29 11.74 -10.01
CA HIS A 432 15.03 12.64 -8.86
C HIS A 432 14.01 12.19 -7.77
N SER A 433 14.37 12.45 -6.50
CA SER A 433 13.52 12.57 -5.27
C SER A 433 13.07 11.28 -4.57
N CYS A 434 13.33 11.22 -3.26
CA CYS A 434 12.98 10.14 -2.32
C CYS A 434 12.49 10.75 -1.00
N ASP A 435 11.65 10.04 -0.22
CA ASP A 435 11.43 10.22 1.25
C ASP A 435 10.30 9.30 1.77
N PHE A 436 10.57 8.17 2.44
CA PHE A 436 9.53 7.38 3.15
C PHE A 436 10.03 6.67 4.42
N LEU A 437 9.10 6.54 5.38
CA LEU A 437 9.05 5.61 6.52
C LEU A 437 9.68 6.01 7.86
N LEU A 438 8.79 6.40 8.79
CA LEU A 438 8.87 6.14 10.24
C LEU A 438 7.44 5.72 10.71
N PRO A 439 7.23 5.11 11.90
CA PRO A 439 8.15 4.96 13.02
C PRO A 439 8.33 3.52 13.55
N SER A 440 9.58 3.16 13.89
CA SER A 440 9.90 2.18 14.94
C SER A 440 11.36 2.32 15.36
N TYR A 441 11.63 2.94 16.51
CA TYR A 441 13.00 3.09 17.04
C TYR A 441 13.02 2.96 18.56
N ALA A 442 13.74 1.94 19.05
CA ALA A 442 14.16 1.81 20.44
C ALA A 442 15.40 0.89 20.54
N ARG A 443 16.52 1.33 19.97
CA ARG A 443 17.91 0.86 20.22
C ARG A 443 18.88 1.58 19.26
N LEU A 444 19.41 2.70 19.71
CA LEU A 444 20.69 3.28 19.29
C LEU A 444 21.01 4.36 20.34
N ALA A 445 21.76 3.95 21.35
CA ALA A 445 22.32 4.75 22.44
C ALA A 445 23.78 4.28 22.60
#